data_AF-A0A3E2HRB3-F1
#
_entry.id   AF-A0A3E2HRB3-F1
#
_cell.length_a   1.000
_cell.length_b   1.000
_cell.length_c   1.000
_cell.angle_alpha   90.00
_cell.angle_beta   90.00
_cell.angle_gamma   90.00
#
_symmetry.space_group_name_H-M   'P 1'
#
loop_
_entity.id
_entity.type
_entity.pdbx_description
1 polymer ?
#
loop_
_entity_poly.entity_id
_entity_poly.type
_entity_poly.pdbx_seq_one_letter_code
_entity_poly.pdbx_strand_id
1 'polypeptide(L)'
;SNGLINLVSSKKPKRRSAGVEVRDVDRFSAAYNPRPVSMAVTGSNLHRQNLSGSTFLPSVDNIEFELENLLADEDGLNEEVTMGLIRNLKIPAPSSNPPPTDKEVLFPSYLINLVTSEMWNNGFVKESERFLANVMQSIQQEVMQHDGDDAINPGAFWLSNVHEMLSFVFLAEDWYEAQKTDNFEYDRLLDIVKHDLESLEFNIYHTWMKVLKKKLQKMIIPAIIESQSLPGFVTNESNRFLGKLLQTNSAPAYSMDNLLSLLNNVFKAMKGYYLEDSIITQTVTELLKLVGVTAFNDLLMRRNFLSWKRGLQINYNITRIEEWCKSHDMPEGTLQLEHLMQATKLLQLKKATLNDIEIIQDICWMLSPNQIQKLLNQYLVADYEQPINGEIMKAVASRVTEKSDVLLLTAVDMDDSGPYEIAEPRVITALETYTPSWLQTPRLKRLAEIVSAQAIAQQEKLDYTSQDENDLTDNEMNGA
;
A
#
# COMPACT_ATOMS: atom_id res chain seq x y z
N SER A 1 28.22 -10.96 -8.33
CA SER A 1 26.93 -11.04 -7.62
C SER A 1 25.75 -10.44 -8.42
N ASN A 2 25.78 -10.44 -9.77
CA ASN A 2 24.79 -9.75 -10.63
C ASN A 2 24.05 -10.72 -11.60
N GLY A 3 23.84 -11.98 -11.20
CA GLY A 3 23.48 -13.07 -12.13
C GLY A 3 22.13 -12.92 -12.84
N LEU A 4 21.12 -12.31 -12.22
CA LEU A 4 19.78 -12.20 -12.79
C LEU A 4 19.57 -10.95 -13.64
N ILE A 5 20.24 -9.83 -13.31
CA ILE A 5 20.33 -8.69 -14.24
C ILE A 5 21.02 -9.16 -15.52
N ASN A 6 22.09 -9.98 -15.43
CA ASN A 6 22.79 -10.50 -16.60
C ASN A 6 21.95 -11.44 -17.49
N LEU A 7 20.86 -12.01 -17.00
CA LEU A 7 19.97 -12.86 -17.80
C LEU A 7 19.06 -12.04 -18.71
N VAL A 8 18.55 -10.94 -18.18
CA VAL A 8 17.90 -9.88 -18.96
C VAL A 8 18.95 -9.12 -19.79
N SER A 9 20.18 -8.99 -19.28
CA SER A 9 21.24 -8.18 -19.91
C SER A 9 22.03 -8.85 -21.03
N SER A 10 22.05 -10.18 -21.11
CA SER A 10 22.95 -10.93 -22.02
C SER A 10 22.29 -11.38 -23.32
N LYS A 11 20.95 -11.36 -23.41
CA LYS A 11 20.23 -11.75 -24.62
C LYS A 11 19.90 -10.51 -25.45
N LYS A 12 20.38 -10.46 -26.70
CA LYS A 12 19.92 -9.46 -27.66
C LYS A 12 18.45 -9.76 -28.01
N PRO A 13 17.56 -8.75 -28.04
CA PRO A 13 16.16 -8.96 -28.40
C PRO A 13 16.03 -9.66 -29.75
N LYS A 14 15.31 -10.80 -29.79
CA LYS A 14 14.99 -11.47 -31.06
C LYS A 14 13.91 -10.64 -31.78
N ARG A 15 14.20 -10.10 -32.98
CA ARG A 15 13.19 -9.42 -33.81
C ARG A 15 12.29 -10.46 -34.48
N ARG A 16 11.02 -10.54 -34.07
CA ARG A 16 10.01 -11.39 -34.72
C ARG A 16 9.18 -10.53 -35.69
N SER A 17 9.16 -10.91 -36.97
CA SER A 17 8.26 -10.28 -37.96
C SER A 17 6.83 -10.77 -37.70
N ALA A 18 5.87 -9.86 -37.57
CA ALA A 18 4.46 -10.18 -37.34
C ALA A 18 3.94 -11.18 -38.39
N GLY A 19 3.71 -12.43 -37.96
CA GLY A 19 3.09 -13.46 -38.77
C GLY A 19 1.59 -13.23 -38.90
N VAL A 20 1.04 -13.56 -40.06
CA VAL A 20 -0.38 -13.42 -40.42
C VAL A 20 -1.27 -14.25 -39.50
N GLU A 21 -2.28 -13.63 -38.89
CA GLU A 21 -3.33 -14.29 -38.11
C GLU A 21 -3.98 -15.43 -38.90
N VAL A 22 -3.94 -16.66 -38.36
CA VAL A 22 -4.71 -17.78 -38.88
C VAL A 22 -6.09 -17.73 -38.21
N ARG A 23 -7.12 -17.47 -39.01
CA ARG A 23 -8.52 -17.58 -38.61
C ARG A 23 -8.85 -19.03 -38.29
N ASP A 24 -9.17 -19.32 -37.02
CA ASP A 24 -9.73 -20.60 -36.63
C ASP A 24 -11.17 -20.76 -37.15
N VAL A 25 -11.40 -21.89 -37.81
CA VAL A 25 -12.72 -22.32 -38.29
C VAL A 25 -13.19 -23.44 -37.37
N ASP A 26 -14.23 -23.13 -36.60
CA ASP A 26 -14.95 -24.04 -35.70
C ASP A 26 -15.25 -25.41 -36.33
N ARG A 27 -14.93 -26.49 -35.61
CA ARG A 27 -15.58 -27.79 -35.80
C ARG A 27 -15.76 -28.54 -34.47
N PHE A 28 -17.00 -28.49 -33.98
CA PHE A 28 -17.59 -29.40 -33.00
C PHE A 28 -17.32 -30.87 -33.34
N SER A 29 -16.95 -31.70 -32.35
CA SER A 29 -17.36 -33.12 -32.21
C SER A 29 -16.95 -33.75 -30.87
N ALA A 30 -17.97 -34.00 -30.04
CA ALA A 30 -18.22 -35.09 -29.09
C ALA A 30 -17.09 -35.92 -28.42
N ALA A 31 -17.12 -35.87 -27.08
CA ALA A 31 -16.99 -36.96 -26.11
C ALA A 31 -15.72 -37.84 -26.10
N TYR A 32 -14.86 -37.62 -25.10
CA TYR A 32 -13.91 -38.62 -24.62
C TYR A 32 -13.78 -38.59 -23.09
N ASN A 33 -14.10 -39.71 -22.44
CA ASN A 33 -14.03 -39.95 -20.99
C ASN A 33 -12.72 -40.69 -20.66
N PRO A 34 -11.86 -40.22 -19.74
CA PRO A 34 -10.77 -41.03 -19.22
C PRO A 34 -11.17 -41.74 -17.91
N ARG A 35 -10.88 -43.05 -17.83
CA ARG A 35 -10.81 -43.79 -16.54
C ARG A 35 -9.34 -43.92 -16.11
N PRO A 36 -9.07 -43.99 -14.80
CA PRO A 36 -7.72 -43.89 -14.25
C PRO A 36 -7.00 -45.24 -14.27
N VAL A 37 -5.69 -45.23 -14.54
CA VAL A 37 -4.82 -46.38 -14.31
C VAL A 37 -3.60 -45.93 -13.52
N SER A 38 -3.54 -46.34 -12.25
CA SER A 38 -2.32 -46.36 -11.45
C SER A 38 -1.51 -47.60 -11.83
N MET A 39 -0.22 -47.45 -12.12
CA MET A 39 0.72 -48.57 -12.14
C MET A 39 2.03 -48.15 -11.48
N ALA A 40 2.27 -48.74 -10.32
CA ALA A 40 3.55 -48.80 -9.65
C ALA A 40 4.47 -49.78 -10.38
N VAL A 41 5.76 -49.46 -10.50
CA VAL A 41 6.77 -50.37 -11.03
C VAL A 41 7.78 -50.65 -9.90
N THR A 42 7.76 -51.89 -9.40
CA THR A 42 8.82 -52.47 -8.58
C THR A 42 9.70 -53.35 -9.48
N GLY A 43 11.01 -53.24 -9.29
CA GLY A 43 12.01 -53.75 -10.23
C GLY A 43 12.32 -55.23 -10.12
N SER A 44 13.00 -55.76 -11.15
CA SER A 44 14.26 -56.52 -11.04
C SER A 44 14.69 -57.09 -12.41
N ASN A 45 15.88 -56.66 -12.86
CA ASN A 45 16.94 -57.39 -13.57
C ASN A 45 16.60 -58.64 -14.42
N LEU A 46 16.94 -58.64 -15.73
CA LEU A 46 18.24 -59.07 -16.27
C LEU A 46 18.27 -59.04 -17.82
N HIS A 47 19.47 -58.76 -18.36
CA HIS A 47 20.03 -59.05 -19.69
C HIS A 47 20.03 -57.98 -20.80
N ARG A 48 21.28 -57.56 -21.08
CA ARG A 48 21.78 -56.58 -22.06
C ARG A 48 21.43 -56.93 -23.51
N GLN A 49 21.10 -55.89 -24.28
CA GLN A 49 21.68 -55.68 -25.60
C GLN A 49 22.11 -54.22 -25.73
N ASN A 50 23.36 -54.04 -26.14
CA ASN A 50 24.02 -52.75 -26.37
C ASN A 50 23.24 -51.91 -27.39
N LEU A 51 22.85 -50.69 -27.00
CA LEU A 51 22.82 -49.54 -27.88
C LEU A 51 23.35 -48.34 -27.10
N SER A 52 24.22 -47.57 -27.74
CA SER A 52 25.07 -46.53 -27.18
C SER A 52 24.32 -45.52 -26.31
N GLY A 53 24.88 -45.29 -25.11
CA GLY A 53 24.42 -44.27 -24.19
C GLY A 53 24.68 -42.88 -24.76
N SER A 54 23.60 -42.18 -25.11
CA SER A 54 23.55 -40.73 -25.00
C SER A 54 22.84 -40.43 -23.69
N THR A 55 23.59 -39.93 -22.73
CA THR A 55 23.06 -39.34 -21.50
C THR A 55 22.15 -38.19 -21.92
N PHE A 56 20.84 -38.31 -21.72
CA PHE A 56 19.87 -37.24 -22.01
C PHE A 56 20.09 -36.07 -21.05
N LEU A 57 21.03 -35.19 -21.39
CA LEU A 57 20.93 -33.79 -21.04
C LEU A 57 19.88 -33.19 -21.99
N PRO A 58 18.84 -32.47 -21.51
CA PRO A 58 17.99 -31.70 -22.39
C PRO A 58 18.90 -30.75 -23.19
N SER A 59 18.90 -30.84 -24.52
CA SER A 59 19.67 -29.88 -25.34
C SER A 59 19.18 -28.47 -25.01
N VAL A 60 20.08 -27.49 -24.96
CA VAL A 60 19.76 -26.07 -24.72
C VAL A 60 18.66 -25.58 -25.67
N ASP A 61 18.66 -26.09 -26.92
CA ASP A 61 17.64 -25.80 -27.93
C ASP A 61 16.22 -26.23 -27.51
N ASN A 62 16.09 -27.32 -26.74
CA ASN A 62 14.78 -27.77 -26.26
C ASN A 62 14.21 -26.84 -25.17
N ILE A 63 15.07 -26.21 -24.37
CA ILE A 63 14.64 -25.32 -23.28
C ILE A 63 14.22 -23.96 -23.86
N GLU A 64 14.94 -23.43 -24.86
CA GLU A 64 14.52 -22.22 -25.56
C GLU A 64 13.20 -22.42 -26.31
N PHE A 65 13.03 -23.56 -26.96
CA PHE A 65 11.77 -23.90 -27.63
C PHE A 65 10.60 -24.07 -26.63
N GLU A 66 10.84 -24.70 -25.48
CA GLU A 66 9.85 -24.79 -24.41
C GLU A 66 9.45 -23.41 -23.88
N LEU A 67 10.42 -22.53 -23.64
CA LEU A 67 10.20 -21.15 -23.22
C LEU A 67 9.35 -20.37 -24.24
N GLU A 68 9.71 -20.41 -25.52
CA GLU A 68 8.95 -19.73 -26.58
C GLU A 68 7.51 -20.26 -26.67
N ASN A 69 7.28 -21.56 -26.46
CA ASN A 69 5.93 -22.14 -26.44
C ASN A 69 5.12 -21.69 -25.22
N LEU A 70 5.76 -21.57 -24.04
CA LEU A 70 5.10 -21.04 -22.85
C LEU A 70 4.68 -19.58 -23.05
N LEU A 71 5.58 -18.75 -23.59
CA LEU A 71 5.29 -17.33 -23.87
C LEU A 71 4.25 -17.14 -24.98
N ALA A 72 4.14 -18.08 -25.92
CA ALA A 72 3.14 -18.04 -26.97
C ALA A 72 1.72 -18.41 -26.49
N ASP A 73 1.58 -19.08 -25.33
CA ASP A 73 0.28 -19.37 -24.70
C ASP A 73 -0.22 -18.15 -23.90
N GLU A 74 -0.56 -17.07 -24.62
CA GLU A 74 -1.03 -15.79 -24.04
C GLU A 74 -2.25 -15.99 -23.14
N ASP A 75 -3.24 -16.78 -23.58
CA ASP A 75 -4.46 -17.03 -22.82
C ASP A 75 -4.18 -17.78 -21.51
N GLY A 76 -3.35 -18.83 -21.57
CA GLY A 76 -2.98 -19.62 -20.39
C GLY A 76 -2.18 -18.81 -19.37
N LEU A 77 -1.25 -17.96 -19.82
CA LEU A 77 -0.49 -17.06 -18.94
C LEU A 77 -1.39 -15.98 -18.33
N ASN A 78 -2.26 -15.36 -19.12
CA ASN A 78 -3.21 -14.37 -18.63
C ASN A 78 -4.15 -14.96 -17.58
N GLU A 79 -4.68 -16.17 -17.80
CA GLU A 79 -5.57 -16.84 -16.84
C GLU A 79 -4.84 -17.15 -15.52
N GLU A 80 -3.63 -17.72 -15.59
CA GLU A 80 -2.85 -18.04 -14.38
C GLU A 80 -2.51 -16.78 -13.57
N VAL A 81 -2.19 -15.66 -14.23
CA VAL A 81 -1.87 -14.41 -13.53
C VAL A 81 -3.14 -13.73 -12.99
N THR A 82 -4.14 -13.47 -13.84
CA THR A 82 -5.34 -12.72 -13.44
C THR A 82 -6.20 -13.49 -12.43
N MET A 83 -6.40 -14.79 -12.63
CA MET A 83 -7.22 -15.60 -11.73
C MET A 83 -6.39 -16.24 -10.62
N GLY A 84 -5.24 -16.83 -10.94
CA GLY A 84 -4.42 -17.55 -9.96
C GLY A 84 -3.62 -16.62 -9.05
N LEU A 85 -2.91 -15.66 -9.63
CA LEU A 85 -1.97 -14.79 -8.93
C LEU A 85 -2.60 -13.51 -8.36
N ILE A 86 -3.69 -13.03 -8.96
CA ILE A 86 -4.35 -11.78 -8.54
C ILE A 86 -5.64 -12.07 -7.76
N ARG A 87 -6.68 -12.61 -8.41
CA ARG A 87 -8.03 -12.73 -7.80
C ARG A 87 -8.16 -13.80 -6.72
N ASN A 88 -7.55 -14.97 -6.91
CA ASN A 88 -7.63 -16.06 -5.93
C ASN A 88 -6.44 -16.08 -4.95
N LEU A 89 -5.67 -14.99 -4.92
CA LEU A 89 -4.49 -14.89 -4.09
C LEU A 89 -4.88 -14.84 -2.61
N LYS A 90 -4.25 -15.69 -1.81
CA LYS A 90 -4.31 -15.57 -0.36
C LYS A 90 -3.20 -14.65 0.11
N ILE A 91 -3.54 -13.38 0.37
CA ILE A 91 -2.61 -12.38 0.88
C ILE A 91 -2.06 -12.83 2.26
N PRO A 92 -0.73 -12.84 2.46
CA PRO A 92 -0.13 -13.13 3.76
C PRO A 92 -0.59 -12.14 4.83
N ALA A 93 -0.93 -12.60 6.03
CA ALA A 93 -1.33 -11.67 7.08
C ALA A 93 -0.09 -10.90 7.61
N PRO A 94 -0.13 -9.57 7.75
CA PRO A 94 1.03 -8.78 8.19
C PRO A 94 1.37 -9.04 9.66
N SER A 95 0.46 -9.65 10.41
CA SER A 95 0.60 -10.05 11.81
C SER A 95 1.02 -11.51 12.00
N SER A 96 1.41 -12.22 10.94
CA SER A 96 1.91 -13.58 11.06
C SER A 96 3.19 -13.64 11.92
N ASN A 97 3.46 -14.80 12.52
CA ASN A 97 4.71 -15.05 13.24
C ASN A 97 5.37 -16.34 12.72
N PRO A 98 6.51 -16.24 12.01
CA PRO A 98 7.24 -15.01 11.67
C PRO A 98 6.46 -14.07 10.73
N PRO A 99 6.75 -12.76 10.71
CA PRO A 99 6.22 -11.83 9.71
C PRO A 99 6.58 -12.29 8.29
N PRO A 100 5.74 -12.00 7.28
CA PRO A 100 6.04 -12.38 5.90
C PRO A 100 7.29 -11.63 5.44
N THR A 101 8.19 -12.33 4.75
CA THR A 101 9.37 -11.72 4.12
C THR A 101 8.97 -10.85 2.93
N ASP A 102 9.86 -9.94 2.52
CA ASP A 102 9.72 -9.16 1.29
C ASP A 102 9.44 -10.07 0.09
N LYS A 103 10.13 -11.20 -0.02
CA LYS A 103 9.90 -12.21 -1.07
C LYS A 103 8.51 -12.81 -1.03
N GLU A 104 7.96 -13.06 0.16
CA GLU A 104 6.60 -13.59 0.32
C GLU A 104 5.51 -12.55 0.08
N VAL A 105 5.84 -11.25 0.17
CA VAL A 105 4.93 -10.15 -0.14
C VAL A 105 4.95 -9.79 -1.62
N LEU A 106 6.14 -9.73 -2.22
CA LEU A 106 6.36 -9.19 -3.56
C LEU A 106 6.37 -10.25 -4.65
N PHE A 107 6.26 -11.54 -4.33
CA PHE A 107 6.25 -12.60 -5.35
C PHE A 107 5.24 -12.39 -6.50
N PRO A 108 4.05 -11.77 -6.32
CA PRO A 108 3.19 -11.49 -7.46
C PRO A 108 3.85 -10.58 -8.48
N SER A 109 4.39 -9.44 -8.03
CA SER A 109 5.13 -8.52 -8.89
C SER A 109 6.36 -9.19 -9.51
N TYR A 110 7.09 -10.04 -8.77
CA TYR A 110 8.24 -10.78 -9.31
C TYR A 110 7.86 -11.71 -10.45
N LEU A 111 6.80 -12.49 -10.29
CA LEU A 111 6.33 -13.40 -11.34
C LEU A 111 5.78 -12.64 -12.55
N ILE A 112 5.10 -11.51 -12.34
CA ILE A 112 4.65 -10.64 -13.43
C ILE A 112 5.84 -10.05 -14.18
N ASN A 113 6.81 -9.47 -13.46
CA ASN A 113 8.03 -8.89 -14.04
C ASN A 113 8.86 -9.95 -14.77
N LEU A 114 8.89 -11.18 -14.28
CA LEU A 114 9.53 -12.32 -14.94
C LEU A 114 8.89 -12.61 -16.30
N VAL A 115 7.56 -12.73 -16.36
CA VAL A 115 6.83 -12.94 -17.63
C VAL A 115 7.09 -11.79 -18.59
N THR A 116 6.96 -10.55 -18.12
CA THR A 116 7.19 -9.34 -18.91
C THR A 116 8.60 -9.29 -19.48
N SER A 117 9.61 -9.55 -18.64
CA SER A 117 11.01 -9.59 -19.05
C SER A 117 11.27 -10.64 -20.12
N GLU A 118 10.74 -11.85 -19.95
CA GLU A 118 10.92 -12.92 -20.92
C GLU A 118 10.16 -12.66 -22.23
N MET A 119 8.98 -12.03 -22.19
CA MET A 119 8.28 -11.59 -23.40
C MET A 119 9.13 -10.57 -24.18
N TRP A 120 9.71 -9.57 -23.50
CA TRP A 120 10.58 -8.57 -24.12
C TRP A 120 11.86 -9.19 -24.70
N ASN A 121 12.53 -10.06 -23.95
CA ASN A 121 13.75 -10.74 -24.40
C ASN A 121 13.53 -11.59 -25.67
N ASN A 122 12.33 -12.16 -25.83
CA ASN A 122 11.96 -13.02 -26.96
C ASN A 122 11.16 -12.31 -28.06
N GLY A 123 10.97 -10.98 -27.96
CA GLY A 123 10.36 -10.17 -29.03
C GLY A 123 8.82 -10.16 -29.04
N PHE A 124 8.17 -10.61 -27.98
CA PHE A 124 6.70 -10.60 -27.80
C PHE A 124 6.21 -9.24 -27.29
N VAL A 125 6.55 -8.16 -28.01
CA VAL A 125 6.31 -6.77 -27.57
C VAL A 125 4.82 -6.48 -27.44
N LYS A 126 4.02 -6.82 -28.47
CA LYS A 126 2.57 -6.52 -28.50
C LYS A 126 1.78 -7.39 -27.53
N GLU A 127 2.23 -8.62 -27.34
CA GLU A 127 1.67 -9.57 -26.40
C GLU A 127 1.95 -9.12 -24.96
N SER A 128 3.15 -8.60 -24.68
CA SER A 128 3.49 -8.03 -23.37
C SER A 128 2.66 -6.80 -23.01
N GLU A 129 2.35 -5.94 -23.99
CA GLU A 129 1.47 -4.77 -23.80
C GLU A 129 0.06 -5.21 -23.36
N ARG A 130 -0.53 -6.19 -24.05
CA ARG A 130 -1.85 -6.74 -23.71
C ARG A 130 -1.85 -7.46 -22.36
N PHE A 131 -0.81 -8.26 -22.10
CA PHE A 131 -0.62 -8.95 -20.84
C PHE A 131 -0.60 -7.97 -19.68
N LEU A 132 0.25 -6.94 -19.75
CA LEU A 132 0.34 -5.91 -18.70
C LEU A 132 -0.97 -5.13 -18.54
N ALA A 133 -1.66 -4.79 -19.63
CA ALA A 133 -2.97 -4.14 -19.56
C ALA A 133 -4.00 -4.99 -18.80
N ASN A 134 -4.07 -6.29 -19.09
CA ASN A 134 -4.96 -7.23 -18.38
C ASN A 134 -4.59 -7.37 -16.90
N VAL A 135 -3.30 -7.44 -16.60
CA VAL A 135 -2.77 -7.51 -15.22
C VAL A 135 -3.17 -6.26 -14.44
N MET A 136 -2.86 -5.07 -14.97
CA MET A 136 -3.17 -3.79 -14.34
C MET A 136 -4.67 -3.63 -14.09
N GLN A 137 -5.51 -3.98 -15.08
CA GLN A 137 -6.96 -3.98 -14.92
C GLN A 137 -7.43 -4.95 -13.82
N SER A 138 -6.85 -6.15 -13.76
CA SER A 138 -7.21 -7.14 -12.74
C SER A 138 -6.79 -6.70 -11.34
N ILE A 139 -5.61 -6.09 -11.17
CA ILE A 139 -5.17 -5.52 -9.88
C ILE A 139 -6.11 -4.40 -9.45
N GLN A 140 -6.46 -3.50 -10.37
CA GLN A 140 -7.38 -2.41 -10.07
C GLN A 140 -8.73 -2.96 -9.57
N GLN A 141 -9.32 -3.92 -10.28
CA GLN A 141 -10.58 -4.55 -9.87
C GLN A 141 -10.46 -5.26 -8.52
N GLU A 142 -9.35 -5.95 -8.28
CA GLU A 142 -9.08 -6.64 -7.02
C GLU A 142 -9.00 -5.67 -5.83
N VAL A 143 -8.42 -4.49 -6.00
CA VAL A 143 -8.42 -3.47 -4.92
C VAL A 143 -9.80 -2.86 -4.74
N MET A 144 -10.48 -2.53 -5.84
CA MET A 144 -11.76 -1.80 -5.82
C MET A 144 -12.95 -2.61 -5.29
N GLN A 145 -12.87 -3.95 -5.22
CA GLN A 145 -13.97 -4.79 -4.75
C GLN A 145 -14.12 -4.85 -3.22
N HIS A 146 -13.08 -4.47 -2.47
CA HIS A 146 -13.08 -4.52 -1.01
C HIS A 146 -13.58 -3.20 -0.39
N ASP A 147 -14.32 -3.26 0.72
CA ASP A 147 -14.73 -2.09 1.53
C ASP A 147 -14.49 -2.39 3.03
N GLY A 148 -14.56 -1.37 3.88
CA GLY A 148 -14.45 -1.52 5.33
C GLY A 148 -13.09 -2.03 5.81
N ASP A 149 -13.08 -3.02 6.71
CA ASP A 149 -11.83 -3.60 7.25
C ASP A 149 -11.12 -4.49 6.25
N ASP A 150 -11.88 -5.15 5.37
CA ASP A 150 -11.34 -6.10 4.40
C ASP A 150 -10.52 -5.40 3.31
N ALA A 151 -10.69 -4.08 3.12
CA ALA A 151 -9.91 -3.28 2.19
C ALA A 151 -8.50 -2.91 2.70
N ILE A 152 -8.24 -3.00 4.01
CA ILE A 152 -6.97 -2.52 4.59
C ILE A 152 -5.79 -3.30 4.01
N ASN A 153 -5.86 -4.63 4.04
CA ASN A 153 -4.75 -5.49 3.62
C ASN A 153 -4.56 -5.51 2.10
N PRO A 154 -5.59 -5.78 1.28
CA PRO A 154 -5.45 -5.80 -0.18
C PRO A 154 -4.96 -4.48 -0.77
N GLY A 155 -5.43 -3.34 -0.25
CA GLY A 155 -4.98 -2.04 -0.73
C GLY A 155 -3.48 -1.80 -0.51
N ALA A 156 -2.99 -2.01 0.72
CA ALA A 156 -1.58 -1.85 1.03
C ALA A 156 -0.69 -2.89 0.31
N PHE A 157 -1.16 -4.13 0.18
CA PHE A 157 -0.45 -5.22 -0.49
C PHE A 157 -0.26 -4.94 -1.99
N TRP A 158 -1.33 -4.54 -2.69
CA TRP A 158 -1.27 -4.26 -4.12
C TRP A 158 -0.58 -2.95 -4.44
N LEU A 159 -0.66 -1.93 -3.57
CA LEU A 159 0.19 -0.74 -3.71
C LEU A 159 1.66 -1.10 -3.76
N SER A 160 2.12 -1.95 -2.83
CA SER A 160 3.54 -2.35 -2.78
C SER A 160 3.97 -3.20 -3.98
N ASN A 161 3.09 -4.07 -4.48
CA ASN A 161 3.37 -4.89 -5.66
C ASN A 161 3.35 -4.07 -6.96
N VAL A 162 2.42 -3.11 -7.10
CA VAL A 162 2.40 -2.20 -8.25
C VAL A 162 3.63 -1.31 -8.25
N HIS A 163 4.05 -0.82 -7.08
CA HIS A 163 5.26 -0.03 -6.97
C HIS A 163 6.53 -0.82 -7.35
N GLU A 164 6.61 -2.12 -7.01
CA GLU A 164 7.68 -3.01 -7.47
C GLU A 164 7.66 -3.22 -9.00
N MET A 165 6.47 -3.36 -9.60
CA MET A 165 6.33 -3.45 -11.05
C MET A 165 6.78 -2.16 -11.73
N LEU A 166 6.39 -1.01 -11.21
CA LEU A 166 6.83 0.31 -11.70
C LEU A 166 8.35 0.44 -11.60
N SER A 167 8.92 0.06 -10.45
CA SER A 167 10.37 0.09 -10.21
C SER A 167 11.14 -0.79 -11.22
N PHE A 168 10.57 -1.94 -11.60
CA PHE A 168 11.15 -2.80 -12.64
C PHE A 168 11.13 -2.14 -14.02
N VAL A 169 10.10 -1.38 -14.36
CA VAL A 169 10.02 -0.66 -15.63
C VAL A 169 11.08 0.45 -15.70
N PHE A 170 11.31 1.19 -14.60
CA PHE A 170 12.42 2.16 -14.51
C PHE A 170 13.78 1.48 -14.71
N LEU A 171 14.01 0.33 -14.10
CA LEU A 171 15.24 -0.44 -14.32
C LEU A 171 15.41 -0.87 -15.79
N ALA A 172 14.32 -1.28 -16.44
CA ALA A 172 14.34 -1.70 -17.83
C ALA A 172 14.65 -0.52 -18.77
N GLU A 173 14.04 0.65 -18.54
CA GLU A 173 14.28 1.90 -19.27
C GLU A 173 15.77 2.27 -19.24
N ASP A 174 16.36 2.38 -18.04
CA ASP A 174 17.80 2.67 -17.86
C ASP A 174 18.69 1.67 -18.62
N TRP A 175 18.31 0.39 -18.62
CA TRP A 175 19.06 -0.67 -19.28
C TRP A 175 19.00 -0.54 -20.81
N TYR A 176 17.81 -0.34 -21.39
CA TYR A 176 17.64 -0.19 -22.84
C TYR A 176 18.34 1.08 -23.36
N GLU A 177 18.25 2.18 -22.62
CA GLU A 177 18.98 3.42 -22.94
C GLU A 177 20.49 3.19 -22.98
N ALA A 178 21.04 2.48 -22.00
CA ALA A 178 22.46 2.17 -21.92
C ALA A 178 22.98 1.34 -23.11
N GLN A 179 22.12 0.53 -23.73
CA GLN A 179 22.48 -0.28 -24.90
C GLN A 179 22.54 0.49 -26.21
N LYS A 180 22.07 1.75 -26.26
CA LYS A 180 22.02 2.58 -27.47
C LYS A 180 21.36 1.88 -28.66
N THR A 181 20.32 1.09 -28.41
CA THR A 181 19.57 0.43 -29.47
C THR A 181 18.57 1.40 -30.08
N ASP A 182 18.60 1.62 -31.40
CA ASP A 182 17.61 2.43 -32.14
C ASP A 182 16.26 1.68 -32.26
N ASN A 183 15.68 1.25 -31.14
CA ASN A 183 14.50 0.40 -31.10
C ASN A 183 13.27 1.14 -30.60
N PHE A 184 12.83 2.12 -31.39
CA PHE A 184 11.71 3.03 -31.09
C PHE A 184 10.40 2.35 -30.65
N GLU A 185 10.19 1.06 -30.99
CA GLU A 185 9.01 0.31 -30.53
C GLU A 185 9.08 -0.05 -29.04
N TYR A 186 10.28 -0.29 -28.50
CA TYR A 186 10.48 -0.61 -27.08
C TYR A 186 10.42 0.64 -26.21
N ASP A 187 11.08 1.73 -26.63
CA ASP A 187 11.03 3.01 -25.91
C ASP A 187 9.58 3.47 -25.75
N ARG A 188 8.81 3.41 -26.84
CA ARG A 188 7.38 3.74 -26.80
C ARG A 188 6.58 2.81 -25.88
N LEU A 189 6.88 1.51 -25.85
CA LEU A 189 6.19 0.57 -24.97
C LEU A 189 6.49 0.89 -23.50
N LEU A 190 7.76 1.15 -23.17
CA LEU A 190 8.17 1.47 -21.81
C LEU A 190 7.51 2.76 -21.31
N ASP A 191 7.45 3.80 -22.15
CA ASP A 191 6.74 5.05 -21.83
C ASP A 191 5.26 4.80 -21.50
N ILE A 192 4.57 3.99 -22.32
CA ILE A 192 3.15 3.66 -22.12
C ILE A 192 2.97 2.88 -20.81
N VAL A 193 3.75 1.82 -20.61
CA VAL A 193 3.64 0.95 -19.43
C VAL A 193 3.95 1.72 -18.15
N LYS A 194 4.97 2.58 -18.17
CA LYS A 194 5.35 3.43 -17.03
C LYS A 194 4.20 4.36 -16.63
N HIS A 195 3.66 5.11 -17.59
CA HIS A 195 2.53 5.99 -17.37
C HIS A 195 1.29 5.23 -16.83
N ASP A 196 1.00 4.06 -17.40
CA ASP A 196 -0.16 3.27 -17.00
C ASP A 196 0.01 2.67 -15.59
N LEU A 197 1.23 2.28 -15.20
CA LEU A 197 1.53 1.84 -13.83
C LEU A 197 1.50 2.97 -12.82
N GLU A 198 2.03 4.15 -13.15
CA GLU A 198 1.89 5.35 -12.31
C GLU A 198 0.40 5.70 -12.10
N SER A 199 -0.39 5.63 -13.18
CA SER A 199 -1.84 5.85 -13.11
C SER A 199 -2.53 4.79 -12.26
N LEU A 200 -2.16 3.51 -12.42
CA LEU A 200 -2.70 2.43 -11.60
C LEU A 200 -2.39 2.66 -10.11
N GLU A 201 -1.13 2.94 -9.76
CA GLU A 201 -0.70 3.19 -8.39
C GLU A 201 -1.50 4.33 -7.76
N PHE A 202 -1.62 5.45 -8.48
CA PHE A 202 -2.42 6.59 -8.06
C PHE A 202 -3.90 6.20 -7.83
N ASN A 203 -4.51 5.48 -8.78
CA ASN A 203 -5.92 5.12 -8.73
C ASN A 203 -6.25 4.16 -7.57
N ILE A 204 -5.39 3.16 -7.33
CA ILE A 204 -5.60 2.20 -6.23
C ILE A 204 -5.33 2.87 -4.88
N TYR A 205 -4.33 3.75 -4.77
CA TYR A 205 -4.09 4.55 -3.56
C TYR A 205 -5.32 5.39 -3.24
N HIS A 206 -5.82 6.11 -4.24
CA HIS A 206 -6.94 7.02 -4.08
C HIS A 206 -8.22 6.29 -3.64
N THR A 207 -8.52 5.16 -4.28
CA THR A 207 -9.66 4.33 -3.90
C THR A 207 -9.52 3.79 -2.49
N TRP A 208 -8.33 3.28 -2.15
CA TRP A 208 -8.05 2.75 -0.82
C TRP A 208 -8.17 3.82 0.27
N MET A 209 -7.57 4.99 0.06
CA MET A 209 -7.65 6.14 0.96
C MET A 209 -9.10 6.57 1.22
N LYS A 210 -9.94 6.60 0.18
CA LYS A 210 -11.37 6.90 0.31
C LYS A 210 -12.09 5.92 1.25
N VAL A 211 -11.80 4.63 1.15
CA VAL A 211 -12.36 3.60 2.05
C VAL A 211 -11.90 3.83 3.49
N LEU A 212 -10.60 4.10 3.70
CA LEU A 212 -10.04 4.37 5.02
C LEU A 212 -10.66 5.63 5.65
N LYS A 213 -10.72 6.73 4.90
CA LYS A 213 -11.34 7.99 5.34
C LYS A 213 -12.80 7.77 5.74
N LYS A 214 -13.60 7.13 4.88
CA LYS A 214 -15.04 6.84 5.14
C LYS A 214 -15.24 6.04 6.42
N LYS A 215 -14.34 5.10 6.72
CA LYS A 215 -14.38 4.31 7.95
C LYS A 215 -13.98 5.17 9.16
N LEU A 216 -12.86 5.87 9.08
CA LEU A 216 -12.34 6.71 10.15
C LEU A 216 -13.33 7.81 10.53
N GLN A 217 -13.95 8.47 9.54
CA GLN A 217 -14.91 9.56 9.75
C GLN A 217 -16.04 9.20 10.73
N LYS A 218 -16.56 7.97 10.64
CA LYS A 218 -17.64 7.47 11.52
C LYS A 218 -17.19 7.30 12.97
N MET A 219 -15.88 7.16 13.21
CA MET A 219 -15.30 6.95 14.53
C MET A 219 -14.90 8.26 15.23
N ILE A 220 -14.55 9.31 14.48
CA ILE A 220 -13.95 10.54 15.02
C ILE A 220 -14.81 11.15 16.13
N ILE A 221 -16.08 11.46 15.84
CA ILE A 221 -16.93 12.15 16.81
C ILE A 221 -17.22 11.27 18.05
N PRO A 222 -17.67 10.02 17.90
CA PRO A 222 -17.92 9.17 19.06
C PRO A 222 -16.66 8.89 19.89
N ALA A 223 -15.52 8.64 19.24
CA ALA A 223 -14.28 8.28 19.92
C ALA A 223 -13.55 9.46 20.56
N ILE A 224 -13.49 10.61 19.89
CA ILE A 224 -12.66 11.74 20.34
C ILE A 224 -13.49 12.75 21.13
N ILE A 225 -14.66 13.12 20.61
CA ILE A 225 -15.50 14.16 21.21
C ILE A 225 -16.38 13.59 22.30
N GLU A 226 -17.08 12.48 22.07
CA GLU A 226 -18.10 11.96 22.99
C GLU A 226 -17.52 11.01 24.05
N SER A 227 -16.55 10.18 23.68
CA SER A 227 -15.93 9.19 24.57
C SER A 227 -15.34 9.81 25.84
N GLN A 228 -15.72 9.22 26.96
CA GLN A 228 -15.32 9.62 28.29
C GLN A 228 -14.25 8.68 28.84
N SER A 229 -13.15 8.55 28.10
CA SER A 229 -12.13 7.52 28.34
C SER A 229 -11.33 7.73 29.63
N LEU A 230 -11.37 8.93 30.22
CA LEU A 230 -10.64 9.26 31.44
C LEU A 230 -11.35 8.67 32.70
N PRO A 231 -10.74 7.68 33.39
CA PRO A 231 -11.37 7.01 34.52
C PRO A 231 -11.73 7.98 35.66
N GLY A 232 -12.92 7.83 36.25
CA GLY A 232 -13.39 8.68 37.35
C GLY A 232 -13.91 10.07 36.92
N PHE A 233 -13.75 10.46 35.66
CA PHE A 233 -14.16 11.76 35.13
C PHE A 233 -15.47 11.69 34.32
N VAL A 234 -16.47 10.90 34.71
CA VAL A 234 -17.73 10.79 33.94
C VAL A 234 -18.64 12.02 34.12
N THR A 235 -19.15 12.60 33.04
CA THR A 235 -20.16 13.67 32.99
C THR A 235 -21.53 13.08 32.64
N ASN A 236 -22.56 13.44 33.41
CA ASN A 236 -23.95 13.13 33.06
C ASN A 236 -24.41 14.04 31.91
N GLU A 237 -24.33 13.56 30.68
CA GLU A 237 -24.87 14.22 29.48
C GLU A 237 -26.38 13.99 29.33
N SER A 238 -27.11 13.90 30.44
CA SER A 238 -28.56 13.76 30.39
C SER A 238 -29.15 15.07 29.87
N ASN A 239 -29.64 15.05 28.63
CA ASN A 239 -30.66 15.98 28.15
C ASN A 239 -31.71 16.11 29.26
N ARG A 240 -31.70 17.26 29.95
CA ARG A 240 -32.32 17.48 31.27
C ARG A 240 -33.86 17.38 31.30
N PHE A 241 -34.51 16.83 30.27
CA PHE A 241 -35.97 16.80 30.18
C PHE A 241 -36.61 15.43 29.88
N LEU A 242 -35.92 14.45 29.29
CA LEU A 242 -36.55 13.17 28.86
C LEU A 242 -35.81 11.89 29.25
N GLY A 243 -34.59 11.95 29.78
CA GLY A 243 -33.76 10.76 30.07
C GLY A 243 -34.19 9.88 31.25
N LYS A 244 -35.30 10.21 31.95
CA LYS A 244 -35.76 9.43 33.11
C LYS A 244 -36.68 8.25 32.77
N LEU A 245 -37.23 8.18 31.56
CA LEU A 245 -38.17 7.11 31.17
C LEU A 245 -37.54 6.04 30.26
N LEU A 246 -36.39 6.33 29.66
CA LEU A 246 -35.62 5.40 28.83
C LEU A 246 -34.16 5.50 29.27
N GLN A 247 -33.77 4.71 30.28
CA GLN A 247 -32.37 4.43 30.56
C GLN A 247 -31.81 3.54 29.44
N THR A 248 -31.61 4.12 28.26
CA THR A 248 -30.64 3.58 27.32
C THR A 248 -29.29 4.09 27.79
N ASN A 249 -28.44 3.19 28.29
CA ASN A 249 -27.00 3.44 28.44
C ASN A 249 -26.45 3.77 27.04
N SER A 250 -26.49 5.04 26.63
CA SER A 250 -25.97 5.48 25.35
C SER A 250 -24.45 5.63 25.45
N ALA A 251 -23.75 4.50 25.53
CA ALA A 251 -22.32 4.48 25.27
C ALA A 251 -22.08 4.96 23.82
N PRO A 252 -21.04 5.77 23.56
CA PRO A 252 -20.69 6.18 22.20
C PRO A 252 -20.53 4.96 21.29
N ALA A 253 -20.90 5.11 20.01
CA ALA A 253 -20.84 4.01 19.05
C ALA A 253 -19.41 3.47 18.82
N TYR A 254 -18.41 4.31 19.06
CA TYR A 254 -16.98 3.95 18.96
C TYR A 254 -16.20 4.55 20.13
N SER A 255 -15.18 3.83 20.58
CA SER A 255 -14.21 4.29 21.58
C SER A 255 -12.88 4.70 20.94
N MET A 256 -12.02 5.34 21.73
CA MET A 256 -10.63 5.59 21.34
C MET A 256 -9.86 4.31 20.97
N ASP A 257 -10.20 3.17 21.58
CA ASP A 257 -9.54 1.90 21.25
C ASP A 257 -9.91 1.44 19.83
N ASN A 258 -11.16 1.68 19.40
CA ASN A 258 -11.56 1.36 18.02
C ASN A 258 -10.82 2.24 17.01
N LEU A 259 -10.73 3.55 17.26
CA LEU A 259 -10.02 4.49 16.39
C LEU A 259 -8.54 4.14 16.29
N LEU A 260 -7.86 3.95 17.42
CA LEU A 260 -6.44 3.59 17.45
C LEU A 260 -6.19 2.20 16.87
N SER A 261 -7.13 1.26 17.02
CA SER A 261 -7.02 -0.05 16.36
C SER A 261 -7.07 0.09 14.84
N LEU A 262 -7.91 0.97 14.28
CA LEU A 262 -7.93 1.22 12.84
C LEU A 262 -6.59 1.78 12.36
N LEU A 263 -6.09 2.85 13.01
CA LEU A 263 -4.79 3.45 12.65
C LEU A 263 -3.65 2.43 12.74
N ASN A 264 -3.62 1.62 13.81
CA ASN A 264 -2.64 0.54 13.97
C ASN A 264 -2.74 -0.52 12.87
N ASN A 265 -3.94 -0.93 12.48
CA ASN A 265 -4.12 -1.96 11.44
C ASN A 265 -3.63 -1.45 10.09
N VAL A 266 -3.96 -0.21 9.74
CA VAL A 266 -3.48 0.45 8.52
C VAL A 266 -1.95 0.57 8.54
N PHE A 267 -1.36 1.09 9.63
CA PHE A 267 0.09 1.22 9.75
C PHE A 267 0.81 -0.14 9.67
N LYS A 268 0.31 -1.16 10.37
CA LYS A 268 0.87 -2.51 10.32
C LYS A 268 0.76 -3.15 8.95
N ALA A 269 -0.33 -2.93 8.22
CA ALA A 269 -0.44 -3.40 6.85
C ALA A 269 0.61 -2.75 5.95
N MET A 270 0.78 -1.42 6.03
CA MET A 270 1.79 -0.73 5.22
C MET A 270 3.22 -1.18 5.54
N LYS A 271 3.60 -1.27 6.82
CA LYS A 271 4.93 -1.78 7.21
C LYS A 271 5.11 -3.26 6.88
N GLY A 272 4.08 -4.08 7.11
CA GLY A 272 4.12 -5.53 6.88
C GLY A 272 4.16 -5.91 5.40
N TYR A 273 3.73 -5.01 4.51
CA TYR A 273 3.85 -5.16 3.07
C TYR A 273 4.93 -4.28 2.45
N TYR A 274 5.85 -3.74 3.25
CA TYR A 274 7.04 -3.03 2.78
C TYR A 274 6.74 -1.80 1.92
N LEU A 275 5.67 -1.06 2.21
CA LEU A 275 5.46 0.26 1.61
C LEU A 275 6.51 1.27 2.10
N GLU A 276 6.80 2.22 1.23
CA GLU A 276 7.79 3.27 1.42
C GLU A 276 7.37 4.21 2.55
N ASP A 277 8.34 4.64 3.36
CA ASP A 277 8.06 5.51 4.52
C ASP A 277 7.43 6.85 4.09
N SER A 278 7.69 7.32 2.87
CA SER A 278 7.03 8.49 2.28
C SER A 278 5.52 8.27 2.09
N ILE A 279 5.11 7.12 1.54
CA ILE A 279 3.70 6.75 1.36
C ILE A 279 3.01 6.57 2.72
N ILE A 280 3.70 5.96 3.68
CA ILE A 280 3.20 5.79 5.05
C ILE A 280 2.94 7.15 5.70
N THR A 281 3.89 8.07 5.59
CA THR A 281 3.80 9.42 6.15
C THR A 281 2.66 10.20 5.52
N GLN A 282 2.53 10.17 4.19
CA GLN A 282 1.42 10.81 3.46
C GLN A 282 0.06 10.25 3.92
N THR A 283 -0.06 8.92 3.98
CA THR A 283 -1.30 8.23 4.38
C THR A 283 -1.74 8.62 5.79
N VAL A 284 -0.83 8.51 6.76
CA VAL A 284 -1.15 8.78 8.18
C VAL A 284 -1.43 10.27 8.39
N THR A 285 -0.67 11.16 7.74
CA THR A 285 -0.87 12.60 7.85
C THR A 285 -2.27 13.00 7.38
N GLU A 286 -2.72 12.49 6.24
CA GLU A 286 -4.05 12.81 5.72
C GLU A 286 -5.19 12.25 6.61
N LEU A 287 -5.02 11.04 7.17
CA LEU A 287 -5.97 10.49 8.12
C LEU A 287 -6.03 11.29 9.43
N LEU A 288 -4.89 11.76 9.95
CA LEU A 288 -4.84 12.61 11.16
C LEU A 288 -5.40 14.00 10.90
N LYS A 289 -5.25 14.54 9.68
CA LYS A 289 -5.88 15.79 9.25
C LYS A 289 -7.40 15.65 9.24
N LEU A 290 -7.94 14.55 8.70
CA LEU A 290 -9.37 14.25 8.77
C LEU A 290 -9.86 14.22 10.22
N VAL A 291 -9.11 13.57 11.12
CA VAL A 291 -9.37 13.54 12.57
C VAL A 291 -9.43 14.95 13.15
N GLY A 292 -8.36 15.73 13.01
CA GLY A 292 -8.24 17.06 13.60
C GLY A 292 -9.31 18.02 13.13
N VAL A 293 -9.53 18.10 11.81
CA VAL A 293 -10.53 19.01 11.21
C VAL A 293 -11.95 18.63 11.62
N THR A 294 -12.30 17.35 11.54
CA THR A 294 -13.67 16.88 11.82
C THR A 294 -14.01 17.04 13.30
N ALA A 295 -13.10 16.66 14.19
CA ALA A 295 -13.30 16.80 15.64
C ALA A 295 -13.35 18.27 16.07
N PHE A 296 -12.47 19.12 15.54
CA PHE A 296 -12.49 20.56 15.84
C PHE A 296 -13.81 21.22 15.42
N ASN A 297 -14.25 20.96 14.18
CA ASN A 297 -15.48 21.54 13.65
C ASN A 297 -16.71 21.10 14.45
N ASP A 298 -16.80 19.83 14.87
CA ASP A 298 -17.90 19.36 15.74
C ASP A 298 -17.86 20.02 17.12
N LEU A 299 -16.67 20.05 17.76
CA LEU A 299 -16.48 20.68 19.07
C LEU A 299 -16.95 22.13 19.07
N LEU A 300 -16.55 22.90 18.06
CA LEU A 300 -16.90 24.33 17.91
C LEU A 300 -18.41 24.57 17.73
N MET A 301 -19.13 23.58 17.21
CA MET A 301 -20.57 23.67 16.96
C MET A 301 -21.42 23.21 18.16
N ARG A 302 -20.85 22.45 19.10
CA ARG A 302 -21.56 21.91 20.27
C ARG A 302 -22.06 23.01 21.21
N ARG A 303 -23.33 22.92 21.61
CA ARG A 303 -23.95 23.77 22.64
C ARG A 303 -24.21 22.93 23.88
N ASN A 304 -24.14 23.56 25.06
CA ASN A 304 -24.38 22.90 26.34
C ASN A 304 -23.46 21.68 26.58
N PHE A 305 -22.22 21.75 26.11
CA PHE A 305 -21.26 20.65 26.14
C PHE A 305 -19.89 21.08 26.66
N LEU A 306 -19.37 22.18 26.13
CA LEU A 306 -18.04 22.69 26.45
C LEU A 306 -17.91 23.04 27.94
N SER A 307 -16.98 22.42 28.63
CA SER A 307 -16.67 22.67 30.04
C SER A 307 -15.22 22.30 30.33
N TRP A 308 -14.67 22.72 31.46
CA TRP A 308 -13.33 22.29 31.89
C TRP A 308 -13.18 20.77 31.90
N LYS A 309 -14.18 20.06 32.43
CA LYS A 309 -14.18 18.60 32.52
C LYS A 309 -14.21 17.92 31.16
N ARG A 310 -15.05 18.39 30.21
CA ARG A 310 -15.01 17.90 28.82
C ARG A 310 -13.66 18.20 28.15
N GLY A 311 -13.10 19.39 28.41
CA GLY A 311 -11.77 19.75 27.94
C GLY A 311 -10.71 18.73 28.39
N LEU A 312 -10.72 18.34 29.67
CA LEU A 312 -9.78 17.33 30.17
C LEU A 312 -9.97 15.95 29.53
N GLN A 313 -11.21 15.52 29.32
CA GLN A 313 -11.52 14.22 28.69
C GLN A 313 -11.07 14.17 27.22
N ILE A 314 -11.38 15.22 26.45
CA ILE A 314 -10.97 15.32 25.04
C ILE A 314 -9.44 15.43 24.96
N ASN A 315 -8.81 16.19 25.86
CA ASN A 315 -7.35 16.29 25.91
C ASN A 315 -6.70 14.93 26.14
N TYR A 316 -7.26 14.12 27.06
CA TYR A 316 -6.79 12.75 27.27
C TYR A 316 -6.91 11.91 25.98
N ASN A 317 -8.03 12.00 25.27
CA ASN A 317 -8.21 11.30 23.98
C ASN A 317 -7.17 11.76 22.94
N ILE A 318 -6.88 13.07 22.84
CA ILE A 318 -5.85 13.61 21.93
C ILE A 318 -4.46 13.11 22.31
N THR A 319 -4.10 13.14 23.60
CA THR A 319 -2.79 12.65 24.07
C THR A 319 -2.56 11.19 23.70
N ARG A 320 -3.60 10.34 23.70
CA ARG A 320 -3.46 8.95 23.21
C ARG A 320 -3.10 8.88 21.72
N ILE A 321 -3.58 9.81 20.90
CA ILE A 321 -3.18 9.92 19.48
C ILE A 321 -1.74 10.43 19.37
N GLU A 322 -1.34 11.40 20.20
CA GLU A 322 0.05 11.89 20.23
C GLU A 322 1.04 10.80 20.63
N GLU A 323 0.71 10.02 21.66
CA GLU A 323 1.51 8.86 22.09
C GLU A 323 1.58 7.80 20.98
N TRP A 324 0.47 7.54 20.30
CA TRP A 324 0.45 6.65 19.14
C TRP A 324 1.39 7.15 18.04
N CYS A 325 1.32 8.43 17.66
CA CYS A 325 2.20 9.03 16.65
C CYS A 325 3.68 8.89 17.02
N LYS A 326 4.04 9.18 18.29
CA LYS A 326 5.41 9.02 18.81
C LYS A 326 5.89 7.57 18.79
N SER A 327 5.02 6.61 19.12
CA SER A 327 5.37 5.19 19.12
C SER A 327 5.57 4.57 17.73
N HIS A 328 5.20 5.30 16.67
CA HIS A 328 5.34 4.89 15.27
C HIS A 328 6.28 5.83 14.48
N ASP A 329 7.15 6.57 15.17
CA ASP A 329 8.14 7.48 14.58
C ASP A 329 7.55 8.58 13.66
N MET A 330 6.34 9.07 13.97
CA MET A 330 5.66 10.14 13.21
C MET A 330 5.20 11.31 14.11
N PRO A 331 6.08 11.95 14.89
CA PRO A 331 5.68 13.03 15.80
C PRO A 331 5.04 14.22 15.09
N GLU A 332 5.39 14.49 13.82
CA GLU A 332 4.82 15.58 13.01
C GLU A 332 3.32 15.38 12.72
N GLY A 333 2.82 14.13 12.80
CA GLY A 333 1.40 13.83 12.65
C GLY A 333 0.52 14.57 13.66
N THR A 334 1.06 14.93 14.83
CA THR A 334 0.30 15.68 15.86
C THR A 334 -0.08 17.09 15.43
N LEU A 335 0.69 17.68 14.50
CA LEU A 335 0.42 19.02 13.95
C LEU A 335 -0.96 19.09 13.28
N GLN A 336 -1.46 17.96 12.79
CA GLN A 336 -2.78 17.88 12.16
C GLN A 336 -3.93 18.03 13.15
N LEU A 337 -3.67 17.88 14.47
CA LEU A 337 -4.66 18.05 15.54
C LEU A 337 -4.56 19.40 16.25
N GLU A 338 -3.64 20.28 15.86
CA GLU A 338 -3.26 21.48 16.62
C GLU A 338 -4.45 22.40 16.93
N HIS A 339 -5.37 22.61 15.98
CA HIS A 339 -6.59 23.41 16.22
C HIS A 339 -7.47 22.80 17.32
N LEU A 340 -7.65 21.47 17.30
CA LEU A 340 -8.42 20.77 18.32
C LEU A 340 -7.70 20.82 19.68
N MET A 341 -6.38 20.64 19.69
CA MET A 341 -5.55 20.73 20.90
C MET A 341 -5.69 22.10 21.56
N GLN A 342 -5.53 23.18 20.79
CA GLN A 342 -5.63 24.54 21.32
C GLN A 342 -7.06 24.88 21.77
N ALA A 343 -8.09 24.47 21.01
CA ALA A 343 -9.48 24.64 21.46
C ALA A 343 -9.75 23.93 22.79
N THR A 344 -9.24 22.71 22.94
CA THR A 344 -9.37 21.91 24.16
C THR A 344 -8.54 22.49 25.32
N LYS A 345 -7.38 23.10 25.03
CA LYS A 345 -6.56 23.83 26.00
C LYS A 345 -7.28 25.07 26.50
N LEU A 346 -7.90 25.85 25.61
CA LEU A 346 -8.72 27.01 25.98
C LEU A 346 -9.80 26.64 27.00
N LEU A 347 -10.48 25.50 26.84
CA LEU A 347 -11.48 25.04 27.81
C LEU A 347 -10.90 24.84 29.23
N GLN A 348 -9.61 24.51 29.34
CA GLN A 348 -8.92 24.23 30.60
C GLN A 348 -8.22 25.44 31.23
N LEU A 349 -7.90 26.47 30.44
CA LEU A 349 -7.22 27.67 30.94
C LEU A 349 -8.12 28.53 31.84
N LYS A 350 -7.52 29.34 32.70
CA LYS A 350 -8.24 30.29 33.55
C LYS A 350 -8.89 31.39 32.70
N LYS A 351 -10.05 31.90 33.11
CA LYS A 351 -10.86 32.90 32.36
C LYS A 351 -11.42 33.99 33.29
N ALA A 352 -10.59 34.50 34.22
CA ALA A 352 -11.07 35.37 35.31
C ALA A 352 -10.72 36.86 35.12
N THR A 353 -9.70 37.16 34.34
CA THR A 353 -9.18 38.52 34.11
C THR A 353 -8.94 38.79 32.63
N LEU A 354 -8.77 40.05 32.24
CA LEU A 354 -8.37 40.41 30.87
C LEU A 354 -6.98 39.86 30.50
N ASN A 355 -6.06 39.80 31.47
CA ASN A 355 -4.74 39.20 31.28
C ASN A 355 -4.84 37.69 30.97
N ASP A 356 -5.81 36.97 31.57
CA ASP A 356 -6.04 35.56 31.23
C ASP A 356 -6.46 35.38 29.76
N ILE A 357 -7.17 36.35 29.18
CA ILE A 357 -7.55 36.32 27.76
C ILE A 357 -6.35 36.52 26.85
N GLU A 358 -5.42 37.40 27.23
CA GLU A 358 -4.17 37.60 26.49
C GLU A 358 -3.34 36.31 26.49
N ILE A 359 -3.22 35.65 27.66
CA ILE A 359 -2.57 34.33 27.75
C ILE A 359 -3.27 33.28 26.89
N ILE A 360 -4.61 33.25 26.87
CA ILE A 360 -5.36 32.33 26.02
C ILE A 360 -5.02 32.57 24.53
N GLN A 361 -4.90 33.82 24.11
CA GLN A 361 -4.56 34.15 22.72
C GLN A 361 -3.13 33.77 22.36
N ASP A 362 -2.17 33.96 23.27
CA ASP A 362 -0.78 33.57 23.06
C ASP A 362 -0.62 32.05 22.96
N ILE A 363 -1.33 31.30 23.80
CA ILE A 363 -1.30 29.82 23.78
C ILE A 363 -2.08 29.28 22.58
N CYS A 364 -3.24 29.88 22.28
CA CYS A 364 -4.17 29.40 21.25
C CYS A 364 -4.02 30.19 19.94
N TRP A 365 -2.78 30.39 19.50
CA TRP A 365 -2.42 31.22 18.35
C TRP A 365 -2.96 30.72 17.00
N MET A 366 -3.33 29.44 16.89
CA MET A 366 -3.99 28.89 15.70
C MET A 366 -5.49 29.23 15.65
N LEU A 367 -6.09 29.62 16.77
CA LEU A 367 -7.52 29.95 16.83
C LEU A 367 -7.76 31.41 16.44
N SER A 368 -8.70 31.64 15.54
CA SER A 368 -9.12 33.00 15.21
C SER A 368 -9.86 33.66 16.39
N PRO A 369 -9.87 35.01 16.48
CA PRO A 369 -10.67 35.71 17.49
C PRO A 369 -12.15 35.28 17.52
N ASN A 370 -12.71 34.96 16.34
CA ASN A 370 -14.07 34.46 16.19
C ASN A 370 -14.27 33.08 16.82
N GLN A 371 -13.31 32.16 16.61
CA GLN A 371 -13.35 30.83 17.23
C GLN A 371 -13.20 30.90 18.75
N ILE A 372 -12.29 31.75 19.25
CA ILE A 372 -12.11 32.00 20.69
C ILE A 372 -13.40 32.54 21.30
N GLN A 373 -13.99 33.57 20.69
CA GLN A 373 -15.26 34.14 21.16
C GLN A 373 -16.37 33.09 21.21
N LYS A 374 -16.48 32.27 20.16
CA LYS A 374 -17.46 31.20 20.06
C LYS A 374 -17.34 30.17 21.18
N LEU A 375 -16.13 29.67 21.42
CA LEU A 375 -15.83 28.70 22.48
C LEU A 375 -16.13 29.28 23.87
N LEU A 376 -15.75 30.54 24.14
CA LEU A 376 -16.03 31.20 25.42
C LEU A 376 -17.53 31.46 25.63
N ASN A 377 -18.26 31.86 24.58
CA ASN A 377 -19.72 32.06 24.64
C ASN A 377 -20.48 30.77 24.95
N GLN A 378 -19.98 29.62 24.51
CA GLN A 378 -20.62 28.31 24.69
C GLN A 378 -20.10 27.56 25.93
N TYR A 379 -19.12 28.11 26.64
CA TYR A 379 -18.51 27.49 27.82
C TYR A 379 -19.49 27.40 28.99
N LEU A 380 -19.64 26.19 29.52
CA LEU A 380 -20.43 25.90 30.70
C LEU A 380 -19.53 25.96 31.94
N VAL A 381 -19.79 27.00 32.74
CA VAL A 381 -19.17 27.20 34.05
C VAL A 381 -19.68 26.14 35.02
N ALA A 382 -18.78 25.41 35.67
CA ALA A 382 -19.15 24.45 36.71
C ALA A 382 -19.55 25.15 38.02
N ASP A 383 -20.26 24.44 38.92
CA ASP A 383 -20.76 25.03 40.18
C ASP A 383 -19.66 25.57 41.11
N TYR A 384 -18.43 25.10 40.94
CA TYR A 384 -17.24 25.54 41.70
C TYR A 384 -16.36 26.53 40.93
N GLU A 385 -16.73 26.91 39.71
CA GLU A 385 -16.03 27.90 38.89
C GLU A 385 -16.70 29.27 39.01
N GLN A 386 -15.90 30.33 38.96
CA GLN A 386 -16.43 31.69 38.88
C GLN A 386 -16.99 31.94 37.47
N PRO A 387 -18.20 32.54 37.34
CA PRO A 387 -18.73 32.94 36.05
C PRO A 387 -17.78 33.86 35.28
N ILE A 388 -17.72 33.70 33.96
CA ILE A 388 -16.91 34.59 33.11
C ILE A 388 -17.51 35.99 33.18
N ASN A 389 -16.70 36.98 33.55
CA ASN A 389 -17.14 38.37 33.68
C ASN A 389 -17.63 38.93 32.33
N GLY A 390 -18.74 39.67 32.32
CA GLY A 390 -19.26 40.32 31.12
C GLY A 390 -18.28 41.29 30.45
N GLU A 391 -17.36 41.89 31.21
CA GLU A 391 -16.27 42.72 30.65
C GLU A 391 -15.30 41.92 29.80
N ILE A 392 -14.99 40.68 30.22
CA ILE A 392 -14.16 39.74 29.46
C ILE A 392 -14.86 39.40 28.14
N MET A 393 -16.15 39.08 28.20
CA MET A 393 -16.94 38.75 27.00
C MET A 393 -17.00 39.94 26.02
N LYS A 394 -17.16 41.17 26.54
CA LYS A 394 -17.10 42.39 25.72
C LYS A 394 -15.72 42.61 25.11
N ALA A 395 -14.64 42.39 25.88
CA ALA A 395 -13.28 42.54 25.39
C ALA A 395 -12.98 41.55 24.26
N VAL A 396 -13.35 40.28 24.41
CA VAL A 396 -13.20 39.27 23.34
C VAL A 396 -14.06 39.65 22.13
N ALA A 397 -15.28 40.12 22.32
CA ALA A 397 -16.13 40.59 21.23
C ALA A 397 -15.55 41.80 20.48
N SER A 398 -14.88 42.73 21.17
CA SER A 398 -14.25 43.88 20.52
C SER A 398 -13.04 43.51 19.64
N ARG A 399 -12.46 42.31 19.85
CA ARG A 399 -11.34 41.78 19.08
C ARG A 399 -11.79 41.00 17.84
N VAL A 400 -13.08 40.72 17.70
CA VAL A 400 -13.66 40.14 16.49
C VAL A 400 -13.75 41.22 15.41
N THR A 401 -13.24 40.92 14.22
CA THR A 401 -13.33 41.81 13.06
C THR A 401 -14.33 41.27 12.04
N GLU A 402 -15.06 42.15 11.37
CA GLU A 402 -16.09 41.80 10.36
C GLU A 402 -15.52 41.14 9.08
N LYS A 403 -14.20 40.97 8.96
CA LYS A 403 -13.55 40.56 7.72
C LYS A 403 -13.45 39.04 7.51
N SER A 404 -13.81 38.20 8.49
CA SER A 404 -13.80 36.74 8.31
C SER A 404 -14.83 36.06 9.21
N ASP A 405 -16.03 35.83 8.66
CA ASP A 405 -17.11 35.07 9.31
C ASP A 405 -16.89 33.55 9.26
N VAL A 406 -15.79 33.07 8.66
CA VAL A 406 -15.51 31.64 8.53
C VAL A 406 -15.00 31.08 9.86
N LEU A 407 -15.90 30.44 10.60
CA LEU A 407 -15.60 29.80 11.88
C LEU A 407 -15.00 28.40 11.75
N LEU A 408 -15.50 27.62 10.80
CA LEU A 408 -15.12 26.22 10.62
C LEU A 408 -13.90 26.12 9.71
N LEU A 409 -13.05 25.14 9.99
CA LEU A 409 -12.00 24.74 9.07
C LEU A 409 -12.64 24.12 7.81
N THR A 410 -12.01 24.32 6.66
CA THR A 410 -12.39 23.64 5.42
C THR A 410 -12.42 22.14 5.68
N ALA A 411 -13.59 21.51 5.44
CA ALA A 411 -13.73 20.08 5.61
C ALA A 411 -12.74 19.34 4.71
N VAL A 412 -12.16 18.26 5.22
CA VAL A 412 -11.35 17.36 4.40
C VAL A 412 -12.28 16.69 3.39
N ASP A 413 -11.87 16.74 2.12
CA ASP A 413 -12.61 16.08 1.06
C ASP A 413 -12.53 14.55 1.24
N MET A 414 -13.70 13.93 1.21
CA MET A 414 -13.90 12.50 1.42
C MET A 414 -13.80 11.71 0.11
N ASP A 415 -13.96 12.39 -1.02
CA ASP A 415 -13.82 11.81 -2.35
C ASP A 415 -12.41 12.00 -2.90
N ASP A 416 -11.62 12.91 -2.32
CA ASP A 416 -10.21 13.12 -2.66
C ASP A 416 -9.25 12.38 -1.71
N SER A 417 -8.08 11.98 -2.18
CA SER A 417 -7.08 11.28 -1.37
C SER A 417 -6.14 12.20 -0.59
N GLY A 418 -6.25 13.52 -0.77
CA GLY A 418 -5.21 14.46 -0.39
C GLY A 418 -4.02 14.41 -1.37
N PRO A 419 -2.94 15.16 -1.08
CA PRO A 419 -1.73 15.10 -1.88
C PRO A 419 -1.16 13.67 -1.84
N TYR A 420 -0.99 13.06 -3.01
CA TYR A 420 -0.30 11.79 -3.19
C TYR A 420 0.82 11.96 -4.19
N GLU A 421 2.04 11.71 -3.73
CA GLU A 421 3.25 11.65 -4.53
C GLU A 421 3.77 10.21 -4.49
N ILE A 422 3.94 9.62 -5.67
CA ILE A 422 4.54 8.30 -5.85
C ILE A 422 5.98 8.34 -5.30
N ALA A 423 6.39 7.28 -4.62
CA ALA A 423 7.73 7.20 -4.07
C ALA A 423 8.79 7.02 -5.17
N GLU A 424 10.05 7.28 -4.82
CA GLU A 424 11.17 6.98 -5.72
C GLU A 424 11.25 5.47 -6.01
N PRO A 425 11.59 5.07 -7.25
CA PRO A 425 11.70 3.66 -7.62
C PRO A 425 12.63 2.86 -6.70
N ARG A 426 12.24 1.62 -6.39
CA ARG A 426 13.05 0.69 -5.62
C ARG A 426 14.29 0.25 -6.41
N VAL A 427 15.38 0.04 -5.68
CA VAL A 427 16.61 -0.51 -6.24
C VAL A 427 16.46 -2.02 -6.42
N ILE A 428 16.25 -2.45 -7.66
CA ILE A 428 16.15 -3.87 -8.02
C ILE A 428 17.54 -4.38 -8.44
N THR A 429 18.07 -5.34 -7.69
CA THR A 429 19.41 -5.93 -7.94
C THR A 429 19.36 -7.24 -8.73
N ALA A 430 18.21 -7.91 -8.72
CA ALA A 430 18.01 -9.20 -9.35
C ALA A 430 16.51 -9.48 -9.54
N LEU A 431 16.13 -10.11 -10.64
CA LEU A 431 14.78 -10.65 -10.81
C LEU A 431 14.59 -11.89 -9.95
N GLU A 432 13.80 -11.78 -8.90
CA GLU A 432 13.46 -12.91 -8.05
C GLU A 432 12.57 -13.93 -8.79
N THR A 433 12.84 -15.21 -8.62
CA THR A 433 12.07 -16.32 -9.23
C THR A 433 11.30 -17.13 -8.19
N TYR A 434 11.17 -16.59 -6.97
CA TYR A 434 10.46 -17.24 -5.89
C TYR A 434 9.00 -17.50 -6.26
N THR A 435 8.59 -18.77 -6.20
CA THR A 435 7.20 -19.17 -6.44
C THR A 435 6.70 -19.99 -5.26
N PRO A 436 5.62 -19.56 -4.57
CA PRO A 436 5.08 -20.32 -3.46
C PRO A 436 4.60 -21.71 -3.89
N SER A 437 4.89 -22.73 -3.08
CA SER A 437 4.56 -24.13 -3.41
C SER A 437 3.05 -24.35 -3.55
N TRP A 438 2.25 -23.65 -2.76
CA TRP A 438 0.78 -23.74 -2.74
C TRP A 438 0.11 -23.06 -3.96
N LEU A 439 0.80 -22.16 -4.66
CA LEU A 439 0.25 -21.43 -5.80
C LEU A 439 0.02 -22.38 -6.99
N GLN A 440 -1.19 -22.42 -7.54
CA GLN A 440 -1.55 -23.34 -8.63
C GLN A 440 -1.38 -22.69 -10.01
N THR A 441 -0.14 -22.33 -10.34
CA THR A 441 0.23 -21.67 -11.61
C THR A 441 1.34 -22.47 -12.31
N PRO A 442 1.00 -23.59 -12.97
CA PRO A 442 2.00 -24.51 -13.52
C PRO A 442 2.89 -23.86 -14.60
N ARG A 443 2.36 -22.96 -15.43
CA ARG A 443 3.17 -22.25 -16.44
C ARG A 443 4.10 -21.25 -15.80
N LEU A 444 3.63 -20.46 -14.84
CA LEU A 444 4.48 -19.49 -14.13
C LEU A 444 5.60 -20.20 -13.35
N LYS A 445 5.27 -21.31 -12.68
CA LYS A 445 6.26 -22.16 -12.00
C LYS A 445 7.31 -22.67 -12.98
N ARG A 446 6.87 -23.18 -14.12
CA ARG A 446 7.79 -23.71 -15.14
C ARG A 446 8.68 -22.62 -15.73
N LEU A 447 8.13 -21.43 -15.97
CA LEU A 447 8.89 -20.26 -16.43
C LEU A 447 9.96 -19.88 -15.42
N ALA A 448 9.60 -19.77 -14.13
CA ALA A 448 10.52 -19.47 -13.05
C ALA A 448 11.65 -20.51 -12.92
N GLU A 449 11.32 -21.81 -13.05
CA GLU A 449 12.33 -22.88 -13.07
C GLU A 449 13.31 -22.74 -14.24
N ILE A 450 12.81 -22.48 -15.45
CA ILE A 450 13.64 -22.32 -16.64
C ILE A 450 14.58 -21.13 -16.47
N VAL A 451 14.06 -19.96 -16.08
CA VAL A 451 14.87 -18.74 -15.91
C VAL A 451 15.88 -18.91 -14.77
N SER A 452 15.49 -19.51 -13.65
CA SER A 452 16.40 -19.81 -12.54
C SER A 452 17.54 -20.74 -12.97
N ALA A 453 17.25 -21.80 -13.73
CA ALA A 453 18.27 -22.71 -14.25
C ALA A 453 19.22 -22.01 -15.24
N GLN A 454 18.70 -21.13 -16.11
CA GLN A 454 19.54 -20.32 -16.99
C GLN A 454 20.44 -19.36 -16.21
N ALA A 455 19.96 -18.82 -15.08
CA ALA A 455 20.72 -17.88 -14.25
C ALA A 455 21.93 -18.56 -13.62
N ILE A 456 21.69 -19.74 -13.05
CA ILE A 456 22.71 -20.57 -12.42
C ILE A 456 23.76 -20.97 -13.47
N ALA A 457 23.32 -21.45 -14.64
CA ALA A 457 24.24 -21.86 -15.71
C ALA A 457 25.09 -20.69 -16.25
N GLN A 458 24.54 -19.47 -16.33
CA GLN A 458 25.31 -18.29 -16.72
C GLN A 458 26.32 -17.87 -15.64
N GLN A 459 25.92 -17.95 -14.37
CA GLN A 459 26.81 -17.62 -13.26
C GLN A 459 27.97 -18.61 -13.15
N GLU A 460 27.70 -19.91 -13.29
CA GLU A 460 28.73 -20.94 -13.37
C GLU A 460 29.71 -20.67 -14.52
N LYS A 461 29.21 -20.32 -15.73
CA LYS A 461 30.09 -19.98 -16.86
C LYS A 461 31.01 -18.81 -16.57
N LEU A 462 30.51 -17.75 -15.92
CA LEU A 462 31.31 -16.58 -15.55
C LEU A 462 32.38 -16.93 -14.52
N ASP A 463 32.04 -17.78 -13.55
CA ASP A 463 32.97 -18.26 -12.52
C ASP A 463 34.07 -19.16 -13.13
N TYR A 464 33.74 -19.99 -14.13
CA TYR A 464 34.74 -20.77 -14.88
C TYR A 464 35.66 -19.89 -15.73
N THR A 465 35.13 -18.91 -16.48
CA THR A 465 35.99 -18.01 -17.28
C THR A 465 36.93 -17.15 -16.43
N SER A 466 36.51 -16.76 -15.22
CA SER A 466 37.35 -16.00 -14.31
C SER A 466 38.39 -16.86 -13.58
N GLN A 467 38.15 -18.17 -13.42
CA GLN A 467 39.18 -19.11 -12.96
C GLN A 467 40.24 -19.37 -14.05
N ASP A 468 39.82 -19.55 -15.31
CA ASP A 468 40.75 -19.74 -16.43
C ASP A 468 41.65 -18.51 -16.67
N GLU A 469 41.14 -17.28 -16.51
CA GLU A 469 41.95 -16.05 -16.62
C GLU A 469 42.97 -15.89 -15.46
N ASN A 470 42.64 -16.35 -14.25
CA ASN A 470 43.57 -16.34 -13.13
C ASN A 470 44.64 -17.45 -13.26
N ASP A 471 44.30 -18.63 -13.78
CA ASP A 471 45.26 -19.71 -14.03
C ASP A 471 46.23 -19.40 -15.20
N LEU A 472 45.80 -18.57 -16.17
CA LEU A 472 46.66 -18.08 -17.25
C LEU A 472 47.66 -17.02 -16.75
N THR A 473 47.26 -16.15 -15.82
CA THR A 473 48.14 -15.11 -15.26
C THR A 473 49.15 -15.67 -14.24
N ASP A 474 48.78 -16.69 -13.46
CA ASP A 474 49.70 -17.37 -12.54
C ASP A 474 50.74 -18.27 -13.26
N ASN A 475 50.41 -18.79 -14.44
CA ASN A 475 51.38 -19.51 -15.28
C ASN A 475 52.36 -18.58 -16.02
N GLU A 476 51.98 -17.34 -16.34
CA GLU A 476 52.90 -16.34 -16.90
C GLU A 476 53.87 -15.78 -15.84
N MET A 477 53.46 -15.69 -14.57
CA MET A 477 54.34 -15.25 -13.47
C MET A 477 55.31 -16.32 -12.96
N ASN A 478 55.02 -17.62 -13.15
CA ASN A 478 55.90 -18.72 -12.76
C ASN A 478 56.81 -19.25 -13.90
N GLY A 479 56.75 -18.62 -15.08
CA GLY A 479 57.52 -18.98 -16.27
C GLY A 479 58.71 -18.06 -16.61
N ALA A 480 59.07 -17.11 -15.74
CA ALA A 480 60.18 -16.16 -15.94
C ALA A 480 61.47 -16.54 -15.20
#